data_AF-A0A8M8UZC6-F1
#
_entry.id   AF-A0A8M8UZC6-F1
#
_cell.length_a   1.000
_cell.length_b   1.000
_cell.length_c   1.000
_cell.angle_alpha   90.00
_cell.angle_beta   90.00
_cell.angle_gamma   90.00
#
_symmetry.space_group_name_H-M   'P 1'
#
loop_
_entity.id
_entity.type
_entity.pdbx_description
1 polymer ?
#
loop_
_entity_poly.entity_id
_entity_poly.type
_entity_poly.pdbx_seq_one_letter_code
_entity_poly.pdbx_strand_id
1 'polypeptide(L)'
;MASDGNLDIYNMIKKRLACLRLRYNTLNRIINNRIFSWLPKDNLVLASKYHWDRISNEIEFTIAYRFKGEPDWMKLQTMFGPKDVEEQDVNLVNISSDDEDSTGSYVLD
;
A
#
# COMPACT_ATOMS: atom_id res chain seq x y z
N MET A 1 -25.44 34.25 -2.05
CA MET A 1 -24.19 34.28 -1.26
C MET A 1 -23.99 32.97 -0.49
N ALA A 2 -24.00 31.82 -1.17
CA ALA A 2 -23.89 30.49 -0.54
C ALA A 2 -22.78 29.60 -1.16
N SER A 3 -21.97 30.12 -2.07
CA SER A 3 -20.93 29.33 -2.75
C SER A 3 -19.61 29.23 -1.98
N ASP A 4 -19.32 30.19 -1.09
CA ASP A 4 -18.00 30.33 -0.46
C ASP A 4 -17.78 29.30 0.66
N GLY A 5 -18.79 29.10 1.52
CA GLY A 5 -18.68 28.16 2.65
C GLY A 5 -18.53 26.68 2.23
N ASN A 6 -19.13 26.27 1.13
CA ASN A 6 -18.98 24.89 0.62
C ASN A 6 -17.58 24.66 0.01
N LEU A 7 -17.01 25.68 -0.64
CA LEU A 7 -15.67 25.61 -1.19
C LEU A 7 -14.62 25.53 -0.07
N ASP A 8 -14.82 26.27 1.02
CA ASP A 8 -13.94 26.24 2.20
C ASP A 8 -13.95 24.89 2.91
N ILE A 9 -15.13 24.30 3.12
CA ILE A 9 -15.26 22.97 3.72
C ILE A 9 -14.58 21.92 2.83
N TYR A 10 -14.81 21.98 1.51
CA TYR A 10 -14.16 21.08 0.56
C TYR A 10 -12.63 21.19 0.60
N ASN A 11 -12.10 22.42 0.57
CA ASN A 11 -10.66 22.67 0.62
C ASN A 11 -10.04 22.20 1.94
N MET A 12 -10.73 22.41 3.06
CA MET A 12 -10.31 21.90 4.38
C MET A 12 -10.22 20.37 4.38
N ILE A 13 -11.27 19.68 3.91
CA ILE A 13 -11.30 18.22 3.84
C ILE A 13 -10.17 17.71 2.94
N LYS A 14 -10.01 18.31 1.75
CA LYS A 14 -8.95 17.94 0.80
C LYS A 14 -7.56 18.11 1.41
N LYS A 15 -7.30 19.23 2.09
CA LYS A 15 -6.04 19.47 2.80
C LYS A 15 -5.80 18.43 3.89
N ARG A 16 -6.83 18.10 4.66
CA ARG A 16 -6.71 17.10 5.74
C ARG A 16 -6.41 15.71 5.20
N LEU A 17 -7.09 15.30 4.12
CA LEU A 17 -6.83 14.03 3.43
C LEU A 17 -5.40 13.98 2.87
N ALA A 18 -4.92 15.06 2.26
CA ALA A 18 -3.54 15.14 1.79
C ALA A 18 -2.53 14.97 2.93
N CYS A 19 -2.75 15.61 4.07
CA CYS A 19 -1.90 15.43 5.26
C CYS A 19 -1.94 13.98 5.79
N LEU A 20 -3.10 13.34 5.83
CA LEU A 20 -3.22 11.95 6.27
C LEU A 20 -2.50 10.99 5.31
N ARG A 21 -2.61 11.22 3.99
CA ARG A 21 -1.90 10.44 2.99
C ARG A 21 -0.39 10.63 3.06
N LEU A 22 0.07 11.87 3.29
CA LEU A 22 1.49 12.15 3.51
C LEU A 22 2.02 11.37 4.72
N ARG A 23 1.30 11.41 5.85
CA ARG A 23 1.67 10.64 7.06
C ARG A 23 1.79 9.15 6.77
N TYR A 24 0.80 8.59 6.08
CA TYR A 24 0.82 7.18 5.69
C TYR A 24 2.04 6.85 4.82
N ASN A 25 2.27 7.61 3.75
CA ASN A 25 3.36 7.37 2.82
C ASN A 25 4.73 7.48 3.49
N THR A 26 4.93 8.49 4.34
CA THR A 26 6.18 8.69 5.07
C THR A 26 6.46 7.50 5.97
N LEU A 27 5.52 7.10 6.82
CA LEU A 27 5.75 5.97 7.72
C LEU A 27 5.86 4.63 6.98
N ASN A 28 5.07 4.42 5.92
CA ASN A 28 5.18 3.22 5.07
C ASN A 28 6.59 3.08 4.48
N ARG A 29 7.19 4.18 3.99
CA ARG A 29 8.56 4.18 3.47
C ARG A 29 9.60 3.87 4.55
N ILE A 30 9.42 4.37 5.77
CA ILE A 30 10.31 4.08 6.90
C ILE A 30 10.24 2.59 7.25
N ILE A 31 9.03 2.04 7.45
CA ILE A 31 8.84 0.65 7.90
C ILE A 31 9.24 -0.37 6.83
N ASN A 32 9.05 -0.05 5.54
CA ASN A 32 9.47 -0.94 4.44
C ASN A 32 10.99 -0.99 4.25
N ASN A 33 11.74 -0.10 4.89
CA ASN A 33 13.19 -0.18 4.91
C ASN A 33 13.63 -1.13 6.04
N ARG A 34 14.29 -2.24 5.66
CA ARG A 34 14.75 -3.32 6.57
C ARG A 34 15.63 -2.86 7.72
N ILE A 35 16.18 -1.65 7.63
CA ILE A 35 17.01 -1.01 8.66
C ILE A 35 16.16 -0.55 9.86
N PHE A 36 14.87 -0.26 9.64
CA PHE A 36 13.95 0.21 10.66
C PHE A 36 13.07 -0.95 11.14
N SER A 37 12.83 -1.01 12.44
CA SER A 37 11.94 -2.00 13.06
C SER A 37 10.71 -1.31 13.61
N TRP A 38 9.53 -1.70 13.14
CA TRP A 38 8.26 -1.23 13.70
C TRP A 38 7.94 -1.99 14.99
N LEU A 39 7.54 -1.27 16.03
CA LEU A 39 7.02 -1.80 17.30
C LEU A 39 5.51 -1.55 17.36
N PRO A 40 4.66 -2.54 17.03
CA PRO A 40 3.21 -2.36 16.97
C PRO A 40 2.57 -2.02 18.32
N LYS A 41 3.15 -2.49 19.43
CA LYS A 41 2.61 -2.25 20.78
C LYS A 41 2.73 -0.79 21.21
N ASP A 42 3.84 -0.17 20.84
CA ASP A 42 4.17 1.20 21.24
C ASP A 42 3.89 2.22 20.12
N ASN A 43 3.53 1.75 18.92
CA ASN A 43 3.41 2.55 17.70
C ASN A 43 4.65 3.37 17.38
N LEU A 44 5.83 2.78 17.61
CA LEU A 44 7.13 3.42 17.45
C LEU A 44 7.98 2.70 16.40
N VAL A 45 8.91 3.46 15.82
CA VAL A 45 9.95 2.92 14.94
C VAL A 45 11.29 2.95 15.68
N LEU A 46 11.93 1.79 15.78
CA LEU A 46 13.30 1.67 16.28
C LEU A 46 14.30 1.67 15.13
N ALA A 47 15.33 2.49 15.28
CA ALA A 47 16.54 2.48 14.48
C ALA A 47 17.65 3.26 15.20
N SER A 48 18.90 3.10 14.75
CA SER A 48 20.01 3.90 15.26
C SER A 48 19.83 5.39 14.90
N LYS A 49 20.46 6.27 15.68
CA LYS A 49 20.49 7.72 15.40
C LYS A 49 21.01 8.01 13.98
N TYR A 50 22.05 7.31 13.54
CA TYR A 50 22.62 7.47 12.20
C TYR A 50 21.59 7.24 11.08
N HIS A 51 20.74 6.21 11.21
CA HIS A 51 19.70 5.94 10.22
C HIS A 51 18.59 6.99 10.23
N TRP A 52 18.23 7.50 11.40
CA TRP A 52 17.30 8.62 11.52
C TRP A 52 17.83 9.89 10.89
N ASP A 53 19.09 10.24 11.15
CA ASP A 53 19.73 11.45 10.61
C ASP A 53 19.86 11.37 9.07
N ARG A 54 20.11 10.17 8.54
CA ARG A 54 20.13 9.94 7.09
C ARG A 54 18.73 10.09 6.47
N ILE A 55 17.73 9.38 6.98
CA ILE A 55 16.39 9.41 6.38
C ILE A 55 15.70 10.77 6.55
N SER A 56 16.06 11.56 7.56
CA SER A 56 15.57 12.92 7.72
C SER A 56 16.04 13.90 6.66
N ASN A 57 17.16 13.60 6.00
CA ASN A 57 17.62 14.39 4.85
C ASN A 57 16.93 13.98 3.55
N GLU A 58 16.33 12.78 3.50
CA GLU A 58 15.71 12.22 2.29
C GLU A 58 14.18 12.38 2.28
N ILE A 59 13.53 12.34 3.44
CA ILE A 59 12.08 12.34 3.58
C ILE A 59 11.67 13.36 4.65
N GLU A 60 10.93 14.38 4.23
CA GLU A 60 10.34 15.35 5.15
C GLU A 60 9.41 14.67 6.19
N PHE A 61 9.32 15.26 7.38
CA PHE A 61 8.49 14.80 8.50
C PHE A 61 8.87 13.45 9.15
N THR A 62 9.93 12.77 8.72
CA THR A 62 10.46 11.55 9.37
C THR A 62 10.79 11.75 10.84
N ILE A 63 11.31 12.92 11.22
CA ILE A 63 11.67 13.25 12.61
C ILE A 63 10.46 13.14 13.56
N ALA A 64 9.24 13.41 13.09
CA ALA A 64 8.04 13.27 13.90
C ALA A 64 7.84 11.82 14.39
N TYR A 65 8.15 10.84 13.55
CA TYR A 65 7.99 9.41 13.86
C TYR A 65 9.06 8.90 14.83
N ARG A 66 10.25 9.51 14.83
CA ARG A 66 11.30 9.22 15.81
C ARG A 66 10.87 9.56 17.24
N PHE A 67 10.18 10.69 17.43
CA PHE A 67 9.87 11.21 18.76
C PHE A 67 8.45 10.89 19.24
N LYS A 68 7.46 10.84 18.33
CA LYS A 68 6.04 10.72 18.68
C LYS A 68 5.39 9.43 18.19
N GLY A 69 6.02 8.70 17.27
CA GLY A 69 5.40 7.54 16.64
C GLY A 69 4.17 7.89 15.80
N GLU A 70 3.32 6.90 15.55
CA GLU A 70 2.08 7.05 14.79
C GLU A 70 0.93 6.28 15.43
N PRO A 71 0.16 6.89 16.34
CA PRO A 71 -0.88 6.20 17.11
C PRO A 71 -2.03 5.68 16.23
N ASP A 72 -2.25 6.29 15.07
CA ASP A 72 -3.33 5.91 14.15
C ASP A 72 -2.81 5.06 12.97
N TRP A 73 -1.65 4.42 13.10
CA TRP A 73 -1.04 3.69 12.00
C TRP A 73 -1.96 2.62 11.39
N MET A 74 -2.64 1.82 12.22
CA MET A 74 -3.59 0.80 11.73
C MET A 74 -4.76 1.43 10.95
N LYS A 75 -5.26 2.59 11.38
CA LYS A 75 -6.34 3.30 10.68
C LYS A 75 -5.84 3.87 9.36
N LEU A 76 -4.61 4.39 9.33
CA LEU A 76 -3.97 4.87 8.10
C LEU A 76 -3.75 3.72 7.11
N GLN A 77 -3.31 2.55 7.58
CA GLN A 77 -3.22 1.34 6.76
C GLN A 77 -4.59 0.89 6.25
N THR A 78 -5.64 0.99 7.06
CA THR A 78 -7.01 0.67 6.61
C THR A 78 -7.49 1.64 5.50
N MET A 79 -7.16 2.92 5.63
CA MET A 79 -7.59 3.97 4.69
C MET A 79 -6.78 4.00 3.39
N PHE A 80 -5.47 3.72 3.45
CA PHE A 80 -4.53 3.94 2.36
C PHE A 80 -3.63 2.75 2.04
N GLY A 81 -3.84 1.62 2.71
CA GLY A 81 -3.14 0.36 2.53
C GLY A 81 -3.11 -0.11 1.07
N PRO A 82 -2.35 -1.17 0.77
CA PRO A 82 -2.35 -1.75 -0.56
C PRO A 82 -3.81 -1.99 -0.99
N LYS A 83 -4.16 -1.50 -2.18
CA LYS A 83 -5.46 -1.80 -2.79
C LYS A 83 -5.55 -3.31 -2.95
N ASP A 84 -6.76 -3.85 -2.77
CA ASP A 84 -7.04 -5.26 -3.01
C ASP A 84 -6.39 -5.74 -4.30
N VAL A 85 -5.94 -7.00 -4.26
CA VAL A 85 -5.28 -7.71 -5.37
C VAL A 85 -5.96 -7.34 -6.68
N GLU A 86 -5.21 -6.76 -7.62
CA GLU A 86 -5.73 -6.55 -8.97
C GLU A 86 -6.22 -7.90 -9.48
N GLU A 87 -7.49 -7.97 -9.89
CA GLU A 87 -8.04 -9.14 -10.56
C GLU A 87 -7.09 -9.49 -11.70
N GLN A 88 -6.35 -10.59 -11.54
CA GLN A 88 -5.61 -11.15 -12.64
C GLN A 88 -6.66 -11.52 -13.68
N ASP A 89 -6.62 -10.84 -14.82
CA ASP A 89 -7.34 -11.24 -16.01
C ASP A 89 -6.95 -12.70 -16.29
N VAL A 90 -7.82 -13.62 -15.87
CA VAL A 90 -7.63 -15.04 -16.14
C VAL A 90 -7.82 -15.19 -17.64
N ASN A 91 -6.71 -15.22 -18.37
CA ASN A 91 -6.69 -15.73 -19.73
C ASN A 91 -7.15 -17.19 -19.65
N LEU A 92 -8.45 -17.41 -19.79
CA LEU A 92 -9.03 -18.72 -19.99
C LEU A 92 -8.47 -19.22 -21.32
N VAL A 93 -7.42 -20.04 -21.23
CA VAL A 93 -6.93 -20.80 -22.37
C VAL A 93 -8.10 -21.63 -22.85
N ASN A 94 -8.70 -21.24 -23.97
CA ASN A 94 -9.72 -22.03 -24.64
C ASN A 94 -9.03 -23.29 -25.19
N ILE A 95 -9.02 -24.35 -24.39
CA ILE A 95 -8.63 -25.67 -24.88
C ILE A 95 -9.79 -26.15 -25.74
N SER A 96 -9.77 -25.79 -27.03
CA SER A 96 -10.62 -26.48 -28.00
C SER A 96 -10.18 -27.94 -28.03
N SER A 97 -11.07 -28.81 -27.59
CA SER A 97 -10.93 -30.24 -27.85
C SER A 97 -11.26 -30.45 -29.31
N ASP A 98 -10.24 -30.50 -30.15
CA ASP A 98 -10.37 -31.04 -31.50
C ASP A 98 -10.37 -32.57 -31.37
N ASP A 99 -11.57 -33.12 -31.29
CA ASP A 99 -11.82 -34.54 -31.52
C ASP A 99 -11.74 -34.80 -33.03
N GLU A 100 -10.62 -35.32 -33.51
CA GLU A 100 -10.51 -35.92 -34.85
C GLU A 100 -10.20 -37.43 -34.71
N ASP A 101 -11.20 -38.22 -35.10
CA ASP A 101 -11.19 -39.67 -35.24
C ASP A 101 -9.99 -40.17 -36.06
N SER A 102 -9.30 -41.19 -35.54
CA SER A 102 -8.51 -42.07 -36.40
C SER A 102 -8.73 -43.53 -36.03
N THR A 103 -9.66 -44.14 -36.75
CA THR A 103 -9.88 -45.58 -36.85
C THR A 103 -8.61 -46.30 -37.27
N GLY A 104 -8.16 -47.26 -36.47
CA GLY A 104 -7.09 -48.20 -36.81
C GLY A 104 -7.41 -49.59 -36.27
N SER A 105 -8.01 -50.41 -37.13
CA SER A 105 -8.30 -51.83 -36.91
C SER A 105 -7.01 -52.64 -36.73
N TYR A 106 -6.91 -53.46 -35.68
CA TYR A 106 -5.95 -54.55 -35.59
C TYR A 106 -6.71 -55.88 -35.51
N VAL A 107 -6.70 -56.60 -36.63
CA VAL A 107 -6.99 -58.03 -36.72
C VAL A 107 -5.69 -58.76 -36.39
N LEU A 108 -5.73 -59.76 -35.51
CA LEU A 108 -4.66 -60.74 -35.40
C LEU A 108 -5.27 -62.15 -35.32
N ASP A 109 -4.73 -63.01 -36.18
CA ASP A 109 -5.06 -64.42 -36.45
C ASP A 109 -5.03 -65.35 -35.22
#